data_AF-A0A533SKA4-F1
#
_entry.id   AF-A0A533SKA4-F1
#
_cell.length_a   1.000
_cell.length_b   1.000
_cell.length_c   1.000
_cell.angle_alpha   90.00
_cell.angle_beta   90.00
_cell.angle_gamma   90.00
#
_symmetry.space_group_name_H-M   'P 1'
#
loop_
_entity.id
_entity.type
_entity.pdbx_description
1 polymer ?
#
loop_
_entity_poly.entity_id
_entity_poly.type
_entity_poly.pdbx_seq_one_letter_code
_entity_poly.pdbx_strand_id
1 'polypeptide(L)'
;MADGSGTFQNGGSTYLTSLDQQDYREIIAQVAPADWAVIQSAVIARQAQEFFLGYTDTLTITIDLTEVKNRLVGEALPAVAERIVSSWADCTAGNLAELALAIASGTSTSALPLCRPPAEFRPLALQGVESGIQQFAAQMPASVSFDVAQAATASTEARIMRFVARIWPWTPWLSLGLALFLLLAVGGSLRLGLLGIGIPLSLAGMIDAGLALVMLSMRDSVITPWLTGWIHSESPSEMAVLLTPALANVTSRFFLSALIWSAAAVVFGMALIILSRIARR
;
A
#
# COMPACT_ATOMS: atom_id res chain seq x y z
N MET A 1 21.51 -12.66 -6.78
CA MET A 1 22.41 -12.13 -5.74
C MET A 1 22.82 -10.73 -6.15
N ALA A 2 21.98 -9.74 -5.84
CA ALA A 2 22.29 -8.34 -6.01
C ALA A 2 22.62 -7.80 -4.62
N ASP A 3 23.85 -7.37 -4.44
CA ASP A 3 24.34 -6.75 -3.21
C ASP A 3 23.76 -5.34 -3.14
N GLY A 4 22.53 -5.26 -2.61
CA GLY A 4 21.80 -4.02 -2.37
C GLY A 4 22.22 -3.39 -1.04
N SER A 5 23.52 -3.27 -0.79
CA SER A 5 24.06 -2.49 0.33
C SER A 5 24.09 -1.01 -0.05
N GLY A 6 22.90 -0.45 -0.28
CA GLY A 6 22.68 0.99 -0.23
C GLY A 6 22.87 1.45 1.21
N THR A 7 24.13 1.61 1.61
CA THR A 7 24.48 2.28 2.86
C THR A 7 24.06 3.73 2.71
N PHE A 8 22.86 4.04 3.19
CA PHE A 8 22.53 5.40 3.62
C PHE A 8 23.64 5.80 4.60
N GLN A 9 24.62 6.59 4.14
CA GLN A 9 25.55 7.28 5.02
C GLN A 9 24.70 8.26 5.85
N ASN A 10 24.14 7.73 6.94
CA ASN A 10 23.38 8.45 7.95
C ASN A 10 24.32 9.41 8.67
N GLY A 11 24.56 10.58 8.07
CA GLY A 11 24.94 11.78 8.82
C GLY A 11 23.80 12.27 9.73
N GLY A 12 22.59 11.70 9.58
CA GLY A 12 21.42 11.95 10.40
C GLY A 12 21.28 10.94 11.53
N SER A 13 21.62 11.39 12.73
CA SER A 13 20.99 11.05 14.01
C SER A 13 21.32 9.71 14.70
N THR A 14 22.36 9.74 15.53
CA THR A 14 22.52 8.90 16.73
C THR A 14 21.28 8.91 17.66
N TYR A 15 20.37 9.88 17.51
CA TYR A 15 19.08 9.93 18.19
C TYR A 15 18.17 8.72 17.86
N LEU A 16 18.14 8.30 16.59
CA LEU A 16 17.21 7.26 16.12
C LEU A 16 17.64 5.84 16.51
N THR A 17 18.94 5.63 16.79
CA THR A 17 19.46 4.32 17.23
C THR A 17 19.05 3.94 18.65
N SER A 18 18.52 4.88 19.43
CA SER A 18 18.06 4.64 20.81
C SER A 18 16.58 4.29 20.93
N LEU A 19 15.82 4.45 19.85
CA LEU A 19 14.38 4.15 19.84
C LEU A 19 14.17 2.64 19.82
N ASP A 20 13.29 2.15 20.70
CA ASP A 20 12.82 0.78 20.58
C ASP A 20 11.80 0.63 19.43
N GLN A 21 11.45 -0.60 19.10
CA GLN A 21 10.51 -0.88 18.01
C GLN A 21 9.11 -0.31 18.29
N GLN A 22 8.70 -0.22 19.55
CA GLN A 22 7.39 0.29 19.94
C GLN A 22 7.33 1.82 19.80
N ASP A 23 8.36 2.53 20.24
CA ASP A 23 8.53 3.96 20.08
C ASP A 23 8.53 4.34 18.59
N TYR A 24 9.22 3.55 17.76
CA TYR A 24 9.23 3.77 16.32
C TYR A 24 7.83 3.64 15.70
N ARG A 25 7.05 2.64 16.10
CA ARG A 25 5.66 2.47 15.64
C ARG A 25 4.76 3.62 16.08
N GLU A 26 4.91 4.08 17.32
CA GLU A 26 4.13 5.18 17.85
C GLU A 26 4.47 6.50 17.14
N ILE A 27 5.76 6.77 16.88
CA ILE A 27 6.21 7.93 16.10
C ILE A 27 5.66 7.85 14.67
N ILE A 28 5.78 6.70 14.00
CA ILE A 28 5.23 6.51 12.66
C ILE A 28 3.72 6.74 12.65
N ALA A 29 2.98 6.20 13.62
CA ALA A 29 1.53 6.37 13.69
C ALA A 29 1.10 7.84 13.85
N GLN A 30 1.93 8.67 14.50
CA GLN A 30 1.67 10.11 14.64
C GLN A 30 2.02 10.89 13.38
N VAL A 31 3.14 10.56 12.73
CA VAL A 31 3.66 11.32 11.58
C VAL A 31 3.00 10.88 10.25
N ALA A 32 2.71 9.59 10.11
CA ALA A 32 2.07 8.99 8.94
C ALA A 32 0.69 8.44 9.33
N PRO A 33 -0.35 9.28 9.33
CA PRO A 33 -1.68 8.87 9.78
C PRO A 33 -2.29 7.83 8.82
N ALA A 34 -3.26 7.07 9.32
CA ALA A 34 -3.83 5.94 8.59
C ALA A 34 -4.47 6.33 7.25
N ASP A 35 -5.06 7.52 7.17
CA ASP A 35 -5.62 8.10 5.95
C ASP A 35 -4.55 8.39 4.90
N TRP A 36 -3.40 8.95 5.29
CA TRP A 36 -2.26 9.13 4.39
C TRP A 36 -1.81 7.78 3.82
N ALA A 37 -1.65 6.75 4.66
CA ALA A 37 -1.24 5.43 4.21
C ALA A 37 -2.25 4.81 3.22
N VAL A 38 -3.55 5.01 3.46
CA VAL A 38 -4.61 4.59 2.53
C VAL A 38 -4.48 5.31 1.19
N ILE A 39 -4.27 6.63 1.19
CA ILE A 39 -4.09 7.42 -0.04
C ILE A 39 -2.85 6.96 -0.81
N GLN A 40 -1.70 6.81 -0.13
CA GLN A 40 -0.48 6.33 -0.78
C GLN A 40 -0.65 4.93 -1.35
N SER A 41 -1.31 4.02 -0.61
CA SER A 41 -1.58 2.66 -1.13
C SER A 41 -2.42 2.69 -2.41
N ALA A 42 -3.39 3.61 -2.53
CA ALA A 42 -4.19 3.78 -3.72
C ALA A 42 -3.38 4.35 -4.90
N VAL A 43 -2.48 5.29 -4.64
CA VAL A 43 -1.55 5.84 -5.64
C VAL A 43 -0.61 4.76 -6.16
N ILE A 44 0.00 3.98 -5.26
CA ILE A 44 0.88 2.86 -5.61
C ILE A 44 0.13 1.82 -6.45
N ALA A 45 -1.09 1.44 -6.03
CA ALA A 45 -1.92 0.49 -6.76
C ALA A 45 -2.25 1.00 -8.17
N ARG A 46 -2.54 2.30 -8.32
CA ARG A 46 -2.78 2.92 -9.63
C ARG A 46 -1.53 2.91 -10.51
N GLN A 47 -0.37 3.27 -9.98
CA GLN A 47 0.90 3.24 -10.71
C GLN A 47 1.25 1.81 -11.16
N ALA A 48 1.04 0.82 -10.28
CA ALA A 48 1.20 -0.58 -10.63
C ALA A 48 0.23 -1.00 -11.75
N GLN A 49 -1.04 -0.61 -11.65
CA GLN A 49 -2.03 -0.89 -12.69
C GLN A 49 -1.65 -0.24 -14.03
N GLU A 50 -1.22 1.02 -14.04
CA GLU A 50 -0.80 1.72 -15.26
C GLU A 50 0.39 1.01 -15.94
N PHE A 51 1.34 0.54 -15.15
CA PHE A 51 2.46 -0.28 -15.61
C PHE A 51 2.02 -1.64 -16.18
N PHE A 52 1.07 -2.33 -15.54
CA PHE A 52 0.59 -3.65 -16.01
C PHE A 52 -0.26 -3.54 -17.27
N LEU A 53 -1.09 -2.49 -17.39
CA LEU A 53 -1.83 -2.18 -18.61
C LEU A 53 -0.89 -1.70 -19.75
N GLY A 54 0.34 -1.35 -19.40
CA GLY A 54 1.39 -0.94 -20.32
C GLY A 54 1.17 0.48 -20.85
N TYR A 55 0.57 1.36 -20.04
CA TYR A 55 0.60 2.81 -20.26
C TYR A 55 1.98 3.38 -19.95
N THR A 56 2.75 2.72 -19.09
CA THR A 56 4.14 3.04 -18.79
C THR A 56 5.04 1.81 -18.97
N ASP A 57 6.23 2.02 -19.53
CA ASP A 57 7.24 0.96 -19.68
C ASP A 57 7.99 0.69 -18.37
N THR A 58 8.03 1.68 -17.48
CA THR A 58 8.66 1.62 -16.16
C THR A 58 7.62 1.74 -15.03
N LEU A 59 7.81 0.93 -13.97
CA LEU A 59 7.11 1.04 -12.70
C LEU A 59 7.91 1.96 -11.78
N THR A 60 7.55 3.24 -11.80
CA THR A 60 8.06 4.23 -10.84
C THR A 60 7.04 4.39 -9.73
N ILE A 61 7.37 3.94 -8.53
CA ILE A 61 6.56 4.14 -7.34
C ILE A 61 6.90 5.49 -6.75
N THR A 62 5.97 6.42 -6.73
CA THR A 62 6.15 7.74 -6.10
C THR A 62 5.37 7.80 -4.81
N ILE A 63 6.07 8.08 -3.70
CA ILE A 63 5.46 8.28 -2.38
C ILE A 63 5.54 9.76 -2.07
N ASP A 64 4.39 10.38 -1.82
CA ASP A 64 4.32 11.78 -1.40
C ASP A 64 4.50 11.89 0.11
N LEU A 65 5.57 12.56 0.52
CA LEU A 65 5.96 12.81 1.90
C LEU A 65 5.55 14.20 2.38
N THR A 66 4.86 14.99 1.56
CA THR A 66 4.50 16.38 1.90
C THR A 66 3.65 16.46 3.17
N GLU A 67 2.64 15.59 3.30
CA GLU A 67 1.79 15.53 4.50
C GLU A 67 2.58 15.10 5.74
N VAL A 68 3.40 14.07 5.60
CA VAL A 68 4.31 13.54 6.65
C VAL A 68 5.25 14.66 7.13
N LYS A 69 5.85 15.40 6.18
CA LYS A 69 6.73 16.54 6.45
C LYS A 69 6.00 17.69 7.15
N ASN A 70 4.80 18.04 6.70
CA ASN A 70 4.00 19.12 7.30
C ASN A 70 3.59 18.77 8.73
N ARG A 71 3.19 17.52 8.99
CA ARG A 71 2.86 17.05 10.34
C ARG A 71 4.07 16.99 11.25
N LEU A 72 5.20 16.52 10.73
CA LEU A 72 6.45 16.43 11.48
C LEU A 72 6.95 17.79 11.95
N VAL A 73 6.71 18.86 11.18
CA VAL A 73 7.08 20.25 11.55
C VAL A 73 5.95 20.97 12.32
N GLY A 74 4.71 20.49 12.19
CA GLY A 74 3.52 21.07 12.79
C GLY A 74 3.09 20.35 14.07
N GLU A 75 1.89 19.75 14.03
CA GLU A 75 1.20 19.21 15.21
C GLU A 75 1.90 18.02 15.88
N ALA A 76 2.65 17.20 15.12
CA ALA A 76 3.30 16.01 15.67
C ALA A 76 4.67 16.32 16.28
N LEU A 77 5.25 17.49 15.98
CA LEU A 77 6.60 17.88 16.42
C LEU A 77 6.81 17.74 17.94
N PRO A 78 5.99 18.35 18.82
CA PRO A 78 6.23 18.30 20.27
C PRO A 78 6.06 16.88 20.82
N ALA A 79 5.09 16.10 20.32
CA ALA A 79 4.84 14.74 20.78
C ALA A 79 5.98 13.79 20.38
N VAL A 80 6.49 13.92 19.16
CA VAL A 80 7.64 13.14 18.68
C VAL A 80 8.91 13.54 19.45
N ALA A 81 9.15 14.83 19.66
CA ALA A 81 10.29 15.30 20.44
C ALA A 81 10.23 14.80 21.89
N GLU A 82 9.05 14.84 22.52
CA GLU A 82 8.86 14.29 23.85
C GLU A 82 9.17 12.80 23.91
N ARG A 83 8.70 12.03 22.92
CA ARG A 83 8.95 10.59 22.87
C ARG A 83 10.42 10.28 22.71
N ILE A 84 11.12 10.97 21.80
CA ILE A 84 12.56 10.80 21.58
C ILE A 84 13.34 11.08 22.87
N VAL A 85 13.11 12.23 23.52
CA VAL A 85 13.80 12.56 24.78
C VAL A 85 13.46 11.55 25.88
N SER A 86 12.23 11.06 25.91
CA SER A 86 11.82 10.01 26.84
C SER A 86 12.43 8.65 26.52
N SER A 87 12.88 8.36 25.31
CA SER A 87 13.53 7.07 25.00
C SER A 87 14.98 7.00 25.51
N TRP A 88 15.59 8.14 25.83
CA TRP A 88 16.99 8.18 26.25
C TRP A 88 17.20 7.64 27.67
N ALA A 89 18.39 7.08 27.91
CA ALA A 89 18.82 6.65 29.24
C ALA A 89 19.06 7.86 30.16
N ASP A 90 18.83 7.71 31.46
CA ASP A 90 19.00 8.79 32.43
C ASP A 90 20.44 9.33 32.44
N CYS A 91 20.59 10.66 32.49
CA CYS A 91 21.92 11.28 32.52
C CYS A 91 22.68 10.96 33.81
N THR A 92 23.95 10.59 33.68
CA THR A 92 24.89 10.59 34.81
C THR A 92 25.29 12.02 35.17
N ALA A 93 25.80 12.23 36.39
CA ALA A 93 26.28 13.55 36.83
C ALA A 93 27.41 14.11 35.93
N GLY A 94 28.25 13.23 35.36
CA GLY A 94 29.28 13.64 34.39
C GLY A 94 28.70 14.19 33.09
N ASN A 95 27.69 13.50 32.54
CA ASN A 95 27.01 13.93 31.31
C ASN A 95 26.28 15.27 31.52
N LEU A 96 25.72 15.51 32.71
CA LEU A 96 25.09 16.80 33.05
C LEU A 96 26.10 17.95 33.11
N ALA A 97 27.31 17.70 33.61
CA ALA A 97 28.37 18.70 33.64
C ALA A 97 28.83 19.08 32.21
N GLU A 98 28.98 18.10 31.32
CA GLU A 98 29.30 18.33 29.91
C GLU A 98 28.19 19.09 29.19
N LEU A 99 26.92 18.73 29.43
CA LEU A 99 25.77 19.44 28.89
C LEU A 99 25.77 20.91 29.32
N ALA A 100 25.96 21.17 30.62
CA ALA A 100 26.02 22.53 31.16
C ALA A 100 27.18 23.35 30.56
N LEU A 101 28.35 22.73 30.37
CA LEU A 101 29.51 23.37 29.76
C LEU A 101 29.27 23.69 28.27
N ALA A 102 28.64 22.78 27.53
CA ALA A 102 28.33 22.97 26.12
C ALA A 102 27.29 24.10 25.92
N ILE A 103 26.29 24.20 26.81
CA ILE A 103 25.33 25.30 26.82
C ILE A 103 26.03 26.62 27.16
N ALA A 104 26.86 26.65 28.21
CA ALA A 104 27.58 27.85 28.63
C ALA A 104 28.58 28.35 27.58
N SER A 105 29.14 27.44 26.78
CA SER A 105 30.07 27.77 25.68
C SER A 105 29.37 28.10 24.36
N GLY A 106 28.05 27.98 24.27
CA GLY A 106 27.29 28.20 23.03
C GLY A 106 27.62 27.19 21.93
N THR A 107 28.13 26.00 22.30
CA THR A 107 28.52 24.97 21.35
C THR A 107 27.28 24.35 20.71
N SER A 108 27.34 24.04 19.41
CA SER A 108 26.21 23.47 18.67
C SER A 108 25.70 22.17 19.31
N THR A 109 24.38 22.05 19.43
CA THR A 109 23.67 20.96 20.10
C THR A 109 23.92 19.56 19.53
N SER A 110 24.55 19.47 18.37
CA SER A 110 24.91 18.23 17.67
C SER A 110 26.03 17.42 18.33
N ALA A 111 26.80 18.00 19.27
CA ALA A 111 27.90 17.33 19.97
C ALA A 111 27.55 16.92 21.42
N LEU A 112 26.29 17.09 21.85
CA LEU A 112 25.88 16.83 23.22
C LEU A 112 25.70 15.33 23.49
N PRO A 113 26.07 14.82 24.68
CA PRO A 113 25.79 13.45 25.06
C PRO A 113 24.27 13.20 25.09
N LEU A 114 23.84 12.11 24.45
CA LEU A 114 22.44 11.70 24.36
C LEU A 114 22.00 11.04 25.66
N CYS A 115 21.44 11.81 26.58
CA CYS A 115 20.88 11.28 27.82
C CYS A 115 19.66 12.10 28.25
N ARG A 116 18.74 11.45 28.97
CA ARG A 116 17.50 12.05 29.45
C ARG A 116 17.81 13.03 30.59
N PRO A 117 17.57 14.33 30.39
CA PRO A 117 17.85 15.35 31.40
C PRO A 117 16.80 15.34 32.53
N PRO A 118 17.14 15.85 33.73
CA PRO A 118 16.18 16.07 34.80
C PRO A 118 15.15 17.13 34.40
N ALA A 119 14.01 17.16 35.10
CA ALA A 119 12.82 17.94 34.72
C ALA A 119 13.12 19.43 34.45
N GLU A 120 14.10 20.00 35.14
CA GLU A 120 14.54 21.40 35.01
C GLU A 120 15.15 21.71 33.63
N PHE A 121 15.90 20.76 33.03
CA PHE A 121 16.56 20.94 31.73
C PHE A 121 15.80 20.27 30.57
N ARG A 122 14.72 19.55 30.87
CA ARG A 122 13.85 18.92 29.87
C ARG A 122 13.37 19.88 28.77
N PRO A 123 12.86 21.10 29.05
CA PRO A 123 12.40 22.00 27.98
C PRO A 123 13.52 22.43 27.03
N LEU A 124 14.76 22.52 27.51
CA LEU A 124 15.92 22.87 26.67
C LEU A 124 16.28 21.72 25.71
N ALA A 125 16.26 20.48 26.20
CA ALA A 125 16.48 19.31 25.36
C ALA A 125 15.36 19.14 24.32
N LEU A 126 14.10 19.36 24.71
CA LEU A 126 12.97 19.36 23.78
C LEU A 126 13.18 20.38 22.67
N GLN A 127 13.51 21.63 22.99
CA GLN A 127 13.79 22.67 21.99
C GLN A 127 14.93 22.27 21.04
N GLY A 128 15.99 21.65 21.57
CA GLY A 128 17.09 21.12 20.77
C GLY A 128 16.63 20.04 19.79
N VAL A 129 15.88 19.05 20.26
CA VAL A 129 15.33 17.96 19.43
C VAL A 129 14.34 18.49 18.40
N GLU A 130 13.43 19.41 18.78
CA GLU A 130 12.48 20.05 17.88
C GLU A 130 13.20 20.77 16.74
N SER A 131 14.24 21.56 17.06
CA SER A 131 15.05 22.24 16.04
C SER A 131 15.76 21.26 15.09
N GLY A 132 16.26 20.14 15.62
CA GLY A 132 16.88 19.07 14.84
C GLY A 132 15.88 18.38 13.91
N ILE A 133 14.68 18.07 14.40
CA ILE A 133 13.59 17.49 13.60
C ILE A 133 13.17 18.47 12.50
N GLN A 134 13.03 19.76 12.79
CA GLN A 134 12.69 20.77 11.79
C GLN A 134 13.76 20.88 10.69
N GLN A 135 15.05 20.86 11.06
CA GLN A 135 16.15 20.85 10.09
C GLN A 135 16.16 19.58 9.25
N PHE A 136 15.89 18.42 9.85
CA PHE A 136 15.76 17.15 9.14
C PHE A 136 14.57 17.16 8.18
N ALA A 137 13.41 17.63 8.64
CA ALA A 137 12.21 17.77 7.83
C ALA A 137 12.43 18.75 6.66
N ALA A 138 13.20 19.83 6.86
CA ALA A 138 13.55 20.75 5.80
C ALA A 138 14.35 20.08 4.67
N GLN A 139 15.26 19.16 5.03
CA GLN A 139 16.06 18.37 4.08
C GLN A 139 15.28 17.21 3.44
N MET A 140 14.19 16.77 4.06
CA MET A 140 13.36 15.70 3.52
C MET A 140 12.73 16.14 2.18
N PRO A 141 12.88 15.35 1.10
CA PRO A 141 12.24 15.65 -0.18
C PRO A 141 10.72 15.56 -0.06
N ALA A 142 9.99 16.36 -0.83
CA ALA A 142 8.53 16.34 -0.85
C ALA A 142 7.98 14.99 -1.37
N SER A 143 8.71 14.32 -2.25
CA SER A 143 8.36 13.01 -2.79
C SER A 143 9.59 12.16 -2.99
N VAL A 144 9.47 10.85 -2.78
CA VAL A 144 10.51 9.87 -3.10
C VAL A 144 9.99 8.95 -4.19
N SER A 145 10.77 8.79 -5.26
CA SER A 145 10.47 7.90 -6.38
C SER A 145 11.40 6.70 -6.39
N PHE A 146 10.84 5.50 -6.41
CA PHE A 146 11.57 4.24 -6.53
C PHE A 146 11.32 3.65 -7.92
N ASP A 147 12.37 3.39 -8.68
CA ASP A 147 12.25 2.64 -9.93
C ASP A 147 12.35 1.14 -9.63
N VAL A 148 11.20 0.46 -9.67
CA VAL A 148 11.09 -0.99 -9.41
C VAL A 148 11.19 -1.78 -10.72
N ALA A 149 11.10 -1.09 -11.87
CA ALA A 149 10.91 -1.71 -13.17
C ALA A 149 12.12 -2.49 -13.66
N GLN A 150 13.35 -2.01 -13.41
CA GLN A 150 14.53 -2.69 -13.94
C GLN A 150 14.68 -4.13 -13.40
N ALA A 151 14.32 -4.36 -12.14
CA ALA A 151 14.31 -5.69 -11.55
C ALA A 151 13.07 -6.50 -11.98
N ALA A 152 11.88 -5.87 -11.99
CA ALA A 152 10.63 -6.57 -12.29
C ALA A 152 10.48 -6.94 -13.77
N THR A 153 10.86 -6.07 -14.71
CA THR A 153 10.71 -6.30 -16.17
C THR A 153 11.67 -7.35 -16.72
N ALA A 154 12.73 -7.68 -15.98
CA ALA A 154 13.66 -8.74 -16.34
C ALA A 154 13.06 -10.15 -16.11
N SER A 155 12.01 -10.28 -15.29
CA SER A 155 11.40 -11.58 -15.01
C SER A 155 10.40 -11.99 -16.11
N THR A 156 10.46 -13.26 -16.51
CA THR A 156 9.49 -13.85 -17.46
C THR A 156 8.06 -13.74 -16.94
N GLU A 157 7.89 -13.84 -15.63
CA GLU A 157 6.59 -13.74 -14.94
C GLU A 157 5.94 -12.37 -15.12
N ALA A 158 6.70 -11.28 -14.95
CA ALA A 158 6.18 -9.92 -15.15
C ALA A 158 5.77 -9.68 -16.61
N ARG A 159 6.48 -10.28 -17.58
CA ARG A 159 6.13 -10.17 -19.00
C ARG A 159 4.81 -10.88 -19.31
N ILE A 160 4.60 -12.08 -18.76
CA ILE A 160 3.34 -12.82 -18.89
C ILE A 160 2.22 -12.03 -18.21
N MET A 161 2.45 -11.52 -17.01
CA MET A 161 1.44 -10.76 -16.25
C MET A 161 1.03 -9.47 -16.97
N ARG A 162 1.97 -8.75 -17.60
CA ARG A 162 1.69 -7.61 -18.48
C ARG A 162 0.88 -8.01 -19.71
N PHE A 163 1.22 -9.12 -20.36
CA PHE A 163 0.46 -9.62 -21.50
C PHE A 163 -0.99 -9.94 -21.13
N VAL A 164 -1.18 -10.65 -20.02
CA VAL A 164 -2.50 -10.98 -19.47
C VAL A 164 -3.26 -9.70 -19.12
N ALA A 165 -2.64 -8.76 -18.39
CA ALA A 165 -3.26 -7.50 -18.01
C ALA A 165 -3.64 -6.64 -19.21
N ARG A 166 -2.86 -6.65 -20.30
CA ARG A 166 -3.17 -5.94 -21.54
C ARG A 166 -4.33 -6.57 -22.30
N ILE A 167 -4.49 -7.90 -22.26
CA ILE A 167 -5.61 -8.61 -22.89
C ILE A 167 -6.87 -8.53 -22.04
N TRP A 168 -6.74 -8.39 -20.73
CA TRP A 168 -7.86 -8.43 -19.80
C TRP A 168 -9.00 -7.46 -20.15
N PRO A 169 -8.77 -6.18 -20.50
CA PRO A 169 -9.84 -5.26 -20.92
C PRO A 169 -10.56 -5.68 -22.21
N TRP A 170 -9.94 -6.53 -23.03
CA TRP A 170 -10.51 -7.03 -24.28
C TRP A 170 -11.34 -8.30 -24.09
N THR A 171 -11.22 -8.98 -22.94
CA THR A 171 -12.00 -10.19 -22.63
C THR A 171 -13.52 -10.02 -22.77
N PRO A 172 -14.18 -8.94 -22.31
CA PRO A 172 -15.61 -8.76 -22.53
C PRO A 172 -15.96 -8.64 -24.02
N TRP A 173 -15.15 -7.92 -24.81
CA TRP A 173 -15.35 -7.75 -26.25
C TRP A 173 -15.14 -9.05 -27.03
N LEU A 174 -14.10 -9.81 -26.68
CA LEU A 174 -13.88 -11.16 -27.22
C LEU A 174 -15.04 -12.09 -26.89
N SER A 175 -15.56 -12.04 -25.66
CA SER A 175 -16.72 -12.84 -25.25
C SER A 175 -17.98 -12.46 -26.03
N LEU A 176 -18.22 -11.16 -26.26
CA LEU A 176 -19.34 -10.67 -27.07
C LEU A 176 -19.19 -11.05 -28.55
N GLY A 177 -17.98 -10.93 -29.10
CA GLY A 177 -17.66 -11.34 -30.47
C GLY A 177 -17.86 -12.84 -30.67
N LEU A 178 -17.41 -13.66 -29.72
CA LEU A 178 -17.64 -15.11 -29.73
C LEU A 178 -19.14 -15.43 -29.61
N ALA A 179 -19.85 -14.76 -28.72
CA ALA A 179 -21.30 -14.95 -28.54
C ALA A 179 -22.07 -14.59 -29.81
N LEU A 180 -21.73 -13.47 -30.46
CA LEU A 180 -22.31 -13.06 -31.74
C LEU A 180 -21.98 -14.05 -32.86
N PHE A 181 -20.72 -14.52 -32.93
CA PHE A 181 -20.29 -15.52 -33.89
C PHE A 181 -21.06 -16.83 -33.73
N LEU A 182 -21.22 -17.32 -32.49
CA LEU A 182 -22.03 -18.50 -32.18
C LEU A 182 -23.50 -18.29 -32.57
N LEU A 183 -24.04 -17.09 -32.34
CA LEU A 183 -25.43 -16.76 -32.71
C LEU A 183 -25.62 -16.79 -34.24
N LEU A 184 -24.65 -16.28 -35.01
CA LEU A 184 -24.64 -16.37 -36.47
C LEU A 184 -24.50 -17.82 -36.96
N ALA A 185 -23.61 -18.60 -36.34
CA ALA A 185 -23.36 -19.99 -36.72
C ALA A 185 -24.58 -20.91 -36.48
N VAL A 186 -25.42 -20.62 -35.48
CA VAL A 186 -26.62 -21.41 -35.15
C VAL A 186 -27.81 -21.12 -36.10
N GLY A 187 -27.63 -20.31 -37.14
CA GLY A 187 -28.59 -20.20 -38.24
C GLY A 187 -29.74 -19.21 -38.01
N GLY A 188 -29.50 -18.10 -37.30
CA GLY A 188 -30.38 -16.92 -37.29
C GLY A 188 -31.68 -17.03 -36.49
N SER A 189 -31.98 -18.19 -35.90
CA SER A 189 -33.07 -18.31 -34.92
C SER A 189 -32.70 -17.54 -33.65
N LEU A 190 -33.14 -16.28 -33.58
CA LEU A 190 -33.01 -15.40 -32.40
C LEU A 190 -33.33 -16.16 -31.10
N ARG A 191 -34.35 -17.02 -31.13
CA ARG A 191 -34.74 -17.83 -29.98
C ARG A 191 -33.64 -18.79 -29.51
N LEU A 192 -33.04 -19.58 -30.42
CA LEU A 192 -31.96 -20.49 -30.05
C LEU A 192 -30.71 -19.72 -29.62
N GLY A 193 -30.44 -18.57 -30.25
CA GLY A 193 -29.34 -17.68 -29.88
C GLY A 193 -29.49 -17.12 -28.46
N LEU A 194 -30.65 -16.54 -28.14
CA LEU A 194 -30.91 -15.96 -26.81
C LEU A 194 -30.88 -17.01 -25.70
N LEU A 195 -31.45 -18.19 -25.92
CA LEU A 195 -31.37 -19.31 -24.96
C LEU A 195 -29.96 -19.86 -24.83
N GLY A 196 -29.27 -20.00 -25.96
CA GLY A 196 -27.91 -20.51 -26.04
C GLY A 196 -26.89 -19.62 -25.33
N ILE A 197 -27.11 -18.30 -25.27
CA ILE A 197 -26.25 -17.35 -24.55
C ILE A 197 -26.74 -17.16 -23.10
N GLY A 198 -28.05 -17.04 -22.89
CA GLY A 198 -28.62 -16.74 -21.58
C GLY A 198 -28.34 -17.80 -20.52
N ILE A 199 -28.46 -19.09 -20.87
CA ILE A 199 -28.20 -20.21 -19.94
C ILE A 199 -26.73 -20.21 -19.46
N PRO A 200 -25.72 -20.32 -20.35
CA PRO A 200 -24.33 -20.37 -19.90
C PRO A 200 -23.90 -19.07 -19.21
N LEU A 201 -24.42 -17.90 -19.62
CA LEU A 201 -24.13 -16.64 -18.93
C LEU A 201 -24.68 -16.61 -17.50
N SER A 202 -25.92 -17.08 -17.31
CA SER A 202 -26.52 -17.16 -15.96
C SER A 202 -25.80 -18.18 -15.07
N LEU A 203 -25.41 -19.34 -15.61
CA LEU A 203 -24.62 -20.34 -14.90
C LEU A 203 -23.22 -19.81 -14.54
N ALA A 204 -22.53 -19.16 -15.48
CA ALA A 204 -21.23 -18.57 -15.24
C ALA A 204 -21.30 -17.50 -14.15
N GLY A 205 -22.30 -16.61 -14.21
CA GLY A 205 -22.52 -15.61 -13.17
C GLY A 205 -22.83 -16.23 -11.81
N MET A 206 -23.62 -17.31 -11.74
CA MET A 206 -23.89 -18.02 -10.49
C MET A 206 -22.63 -18.68 -9.90
N ILE A 207 -21.81 -19.31 -10.74
CA ILE A 207 -20.56 -19.94 -10.32
C ILE A 207 -19.59 -18.88 -9.79
N ASP A 208 -19.41 -17.77 -10.51
CA ASP A 208 -18.52 -16.69 -10.12
C ASP A 208 -18.99 -15.98 -8.84
N ALA A 209 -20.30 -15.72 -8.72
CA ALA A 209 -20.88 -15.17 -7.49
C ALA A 209 -20.66 -16.12 -6.28
N GLY A 210 -20.85 -17.43 -6.48
CA GLY A 210 -20.59 -18.44 -5.46
C GLY A 210 -19.12 -18.48 -5.04
N LEU A 211 -18.20 -18.45 -6.01
CA LEU A 211 -16.77 -18.43 -5.74
C LEU A 211 -16.33 -17.16 -5.03
N ALA A 212 -16.81 -15.99 -5.46
CA ALA A 212 -16.55 -14.71 -4.81
C ALA A 212 -17.08 -14.70 -3.36
N LEU A 213 -18.26 -15.26 -3.12
CA LEU A 213 -18.82 -15.40 -1.77
C LEU A 213 -17.96 -16.30 -0.87
N VAL A 214 -17.51 -17.45 -1.39
CA VAL A 214 -16.62 -18.36 -0.66
C VAL A 214 -15.30 -17.68 -0.33
N MET A 215 -14.70 -16.97 -1.29
CA MET A 215 -13.45 -16.23 -1.07
C MET A 215 -13.61 -15.11 -0.05
N LEU A 216 -14.73 -14.38 -0.08
CA LEU A 216 -15.06 -13.38 0.95
C LEU A 216 -15.23 -14.02 2.33
N SER A 217 -15.87 -15.19 2.41
CA SER A 217 -16.03 -15.92 3.67
C SER A 217 -14.70 -16.48 4.20
N MET A 218 -13.78 -16.87 3.32
CA MET A 218 -12.46 -17.40 3.67
C MET A 218 -11.43 -16.30 3.94
N ARG A 219 -11.79 -15.02 3.77
CA ARG A 219 -10.89 -13.88 3.87
C ARG A 219 -10.12 -13.89 5.19
N ASP A 220 -10.83 -13.85 6.31
CA ASP A 220 -10.20 -13.67 7.62
C ASP A 220 -9.51 -14.95 8.11
N SER A 221 -10.02 -16.12 7.72
CA SER A 221 -9.52 -17.42 8.20
C SER A 221 -8.39 -18.00 7.37
N VAL A 222 -8.34 -17.74 6.06
CA VAL A 222 -7.40 -18.40 5.14
C VAL A 222 -6.57 -17.39 4.36
N ILE A 223 -7.22 -16.43 3.69
CA ILE A 223 -6.52 -15.51 2.77
C ILE A 223 -5.58 -14.59 3.56
N THR A 224 -6.05 -13.97 4.64
CA THR A 224 -5.25 -13.01 5.41
C THR A 224 -4.02 -13.69 6.04
N PRO A 225 -4.16 -14.85 6.73
CA PRO A 225 -3.00 -15.58 7.25
C PRO A 225 -2.04 -16.05 6.15
N TRP A 226 -2.55 -16.60 5.05
CA TRP A 226 -1.72 -17.03 3.92
C TRP A 226 -0.92 -15.87 3.33
N LEU A 227 -1.57 -14.72 3.11
CA LEU A 227 -0.96 -13.52 2.57
C LEU A 227 0.11 -12.97 3.52
N THR A 228 -0.16 -12.94 4.83
CA THR A 228 0.83 -12.53 5.83
C THR A 228 2.05 -13.45 5.82
N GLY A 229 1.85 -14.77 5.74
CA GLY A 229 2.95 -15.74 5.67
C GLY A 229 3.80 -15.55 4.41
N TRP A 230 3.16 -15.30 3.27
CA TRP A 230 3.85 -15.04 2.01
C TRP A 230 4.66 -13.74 2.06
N ILE A 231 4.06 -12.62 2.50
CA ILE A 231 4.77 -11.34 2.63
C ILE A 231 5.93 -11.46 3.61
N HIS A 232 5.76 -12.18 4.72
CA HIS A 232 6.81 -12.36 5.71
C HIS A 232 8.01 -13.17 5.20
N SER A 233 7.79 -14.07 4.22
CA SER A 233 8.88 -14.83 3.58
C SER A 233 9.73 -13.99 2.62
N GLU A 234 9.14 -12.99 1.98
CA GLU A 234 9.77 -12.17 0.93
C GLU A 234 10.23 -10.79 1.44
N SER A 235 9.65 -10.29 2.53
CA SER A 235 9.85 -8.92 3.01
C SER A 235 10.23 -8.85 4.50
N PRO A 236 10.99 -7.82 4.92
CA PRO A 236 11.24 -7.54 6.33
C PRO A 236 9.93 -7.46 7.13
N SER A 237 9.93 -8.03 8.33
CA SER A 237 8.76 -8.21 9.22
C SER A 237 7.92 -6.94 9.42
N GLU A 238 8.55 -5.77 9.38
CA GLU A 238 7.92 -4.49 9.63
C GLU A 238 7.04 -4.00 8.47
N MET A 239 7.43 -4.26 7.22
CA MET A 239 6.63 -3.88 6.05
C MET A 239 5.36 -4.71 5.95
N ALA A 240 5.40 -5.96 6.42
CA ALA A 240 4.24 -6.86 6.39
C ALA A 240 3.05 -6.29 7.18
N VAL A 241 3.31 -5.63 8.31
CA VAL A 241 2.26 -5.04 9.17
C VAL A 241 1.52 -3.91 8.45
N LEU A 242 2.21 -3.13 7.63
CA LEU A 242 1.62 -2.02 6.87
C LEU A 242 0.91 -2.49 5.60
N LEU A 243 1.48 -3.47 4.89
CA LEU A 243 0.93 -3.96 3.62
C LEU A 243 -0.30 -4.84 3.81
N THR A 244 -0.33 -5.67 4.85
CA THR A 244 -1.43 -6.65 5.07
C THR A 244 -2.82 -6.00 5.06
N PRO A 245 -3.12 -4.95 5.84
CA PRO A 245 -4.46 -4.34 5.83
C PRO A 245 -4.79 -3.69 4.48
N ALA A 246 -3.79 -3.11 3.80
CA ALA A 246 -3.98 -2.54 2.47
C ALA A 246 -4.35 -3.61 1.43
N LEU A 247 -3.60 -4.71 1.35
CA LEU A 247 -3.90 -5.83 0.45
C LEU A 247 -5.22 -6.51 0.80
N ALA A 248 -5.55 -6.66 2.09
CA ALA A 248 -6.83 -7.22 2.51
C ALA A 248 -8.00 -6.34 2.05
N ASN A 249 -7.85 -5.01 2.12
CA ASN A 249 -8.85 -4.06 1.62
C ASN A 249 -8.99 -4.12 0.10
N VAL A 250 -7.88 -4.13 -0.65
CA VAL A 250 -7.89 -4.26 -2.13
C VAL A 250 -8.56 -5.56 -2.55
N THR A 251 -8.17 -6.68 -1.93
CA THR A 251 -8.76 -8.00 -2.18
C THR A 251 -10.27 -8.01 -1.90
N SER A 252 -10.70 -7.40 -0.78
CA SER A 252 -12.13 -7.30 -0.46
C SER A 252 -12.90 -6.48 -1.48
N ARG A 253 -12.36 -5.34 -1.93
CA ARG A 253 -12.99 -4.50 -2.94
C ARG A 253 -13.07 -5.21 -4.29
N PHE A 254 -12.03 -5.97 -4.64
CA PHE A 254 -12.01 -6.78 -5.85
C PHE A 254 -13.12 -7.83 -5.84
N PHE A 255 -13.26 -8.61 -4.75
CA PHE A 255 -14.32 -9.60 -4.66
C PHE A 255 -15.73 -9.00 -4.58
N LEU A 256 -15.90 -7.86 -3.91
CA LEU A 256 -17.18 -7.13 -3.93
C LEU A 256 -17.54 -6.65 -5.34
N SER A 257 -16.56 -6.13 -6.09
CA SER A 257 -16.75 -5.76 -7.49
C SER A 257 -17.13 -7.00 -8.32
N ALA A 258 -16.40 -8.12 -8.18
CA ALA A 258 -16.71 -9.37 -8.86
C ALA A 258 -18.13 -9.87 -8.54
N LEU A 259 -18.57 -9.74 -7.29
CA LEU A 259 -19.92 -10.10 -6.86
C LEU A 259 -20.99 -9.23 -7.53
N ILE A 260 -20.75 -7.92 -7.70
CA ILE A 260 -21.66 -7.03 -8.41
C ILE A 260 -21.74 -7.40 -9.91
N TRP A 261 -20.60 -7.63 -10.56
CA TRP A 261 -20.56 -7.99 -11.98
C TRP A 261 -21.17 -9.36 -12.26
N SER A 262 -20.92 -10.34 -11.39
CA SER A 262 -21.53 -11.67 -11.49
C SER A 262 -23.05 -11.62 -11.27
N ALA A 263 -23.52 -10.85 -10.28
CA ALA A 263 -24.96 -10.62 -10.09
C ALA A 263 -25.60 -9.96 -11.33
N ALA A 264 -24.94 -8.96 -11.92
CA ALA A 264 -25.39 -8.33 -13.16
C ALA A 264 -25.45 -9.34 -14.33
N ALA A 265 -24.46 -10.22 -14.46
CA ALA A 265 -24.44 -11.28 -15.47
C ALA A 265 -25.60 -12.28 -15.29
N VAL A 266 -25.92 -12.67 -14.05
CA VAL A 266 -27.08 -13.53 -13.74
C VAL A 266 -28.39 -12.85 -14.15
N VAL A 267 -28.59 -11.59 -13.75
CA VAL A 267 -29.81 -10.83 -14.08
C VAL A 267 -29.94 -10.67 -15.60
N PHE A 268 -28.85 -10.35 -16.29
CA PHE A 268 -28.84 -10.21 -17.75
C PHE A 268 -29.13 -11.54 -18.45
N GLY A 269 -28.51 -12.64 -18.01
CA GLY A 269 -28.79 -13.99 -18.51
C GLY A 269 -30.26 -14.38 -18.34
N MET A 270 -30.84 -14.11 -17.17
CA MET A 270 -32.26 -14.34 -16.90
C MET A 270 -33.17 -13.49 -17.79
N ALA A 271 -32.83 -12.22 -18.02
CA ALA A 271 -33.58 -11.34 -18.92
C ALA A 271 -33.58 -11.89 -20.36
N LEU A 272 -32.45 -12.38 -20.86
CA LEU A 272 -32.35 -13.02 -22.18
C LEU A 272 -33.24 -14.28 -22.27
N ILE A 273 -33.26 -15.10 -21.22
CA ILE A 273 -34.13 -16.29 -21.16
C ILE A 273 -35.60 -15.88 -21.23
N ILE A 274 -36.02 -14.84 -20.50
CA ILE A 274 -37.41 -14.34 -20.53
C ILE A 274 -37.75 -13.78 -21.91
N LEU A 275 -36.88 -12.94 -22.49
CA LEU A 275 -37.07 -12.39 -23.84
C LEU A 275 -37.19 -13.48 -24.90
N SER A 276 -36.40 -14.56 -24.79
CA SER A 276 -36.50 -15.72 -25.71
C SER A 276 -37.87 -16.40 -25.67
N ARG A 277 -38.58 -16.35 -24.53
CA ARG A 277 -39.93 -16.90 -24.36
C ARG A 277 -40.99 -15.96 -24.95
N ILE A 278 -40.80 -14.64 -24.81
CA ILE A 278 -41.72 -13.64 -25.36
C ILE A 278 -41.65 -13.60 -26.88
N ALA A 279 -40.44 -13.63 -27.46
CA ALA A 279 -40.23 -13.65 -28.92
C ALA A 279 -40.77 -14.90 -29.64
N ARG A 280 -41.33 -15.87 -28.90
CA ARG A 280 -42.02 -17.05 -29.44
C ARG A 280 -43.51 -16.77 -29.72
N ARG A 281 -44.08 -15.76 -29.08
CA ARG A 281 -45.46 -15.32 -29.32
C ARG A 281 -45.49 -14.33 -30.47
#